data_AF-A0A2D4L0L5-F1
#
_entry.id   AF-A0A2D4L0L5-F1
#
_cell.length_a   1.000
_cell.length_b   1.000
_cell.length_c   1.000
_cell.angle_alpha   90.00
_cell.angle_beta   90.00
_cell.angle_gamma   90.00
#
_symmetry.space_group_name_H-M   'P 1'
#
loop_
_entity.id
_entity.type
_entity.pdbx_description
1 polymer ?
#
loop_
_entity_poly.entity_id
_entity_poly.type
_entity_poly.pdbx_seq_one_letter_code
_entity_poly.pdbx_strand_id
1 'polypeptide(L)'
;MKTLVIGLGGVTNGGKSTLAGKLKKLFPNCTIISQDDFFKPESEVAKDDRGFLQYDVLDALYMETMVASIRSWMTKSEDSALPRPPNNTHDDQTGAKDIRVLIIEGFLLFNYKPLSDIWDKKYFLTIPYEECKRRRSLFRWNKTTGRPLFKDI
;
A
#
# COMPACT_ATOMS: atom_id res chain seq x y z
N MET A 1 -6.51 -18.11 -12.22
CA MET A 1 -6.63 -16.79 -11.56
C MET A 1 -5.51 -15.89 -12.00
N LYS A 2 -5.84 -14.74 -12.58
CA LYS A 2 -4.88 -13.72 -13.01
C LYS A 2 -4.58 -12.77 -11.85
N THR A 3 -3.31 -12.44 -11.63
CA THR A 3 -2.90 -11.47 -10.61
C THR A 3 -2.69 -10.09 -11.24
N LEU A 4 -3.09 -9.04 -10.51
CA LEU A 4 -2.86 -7.64 -10.87
C LEU A 4 -2.21 -6.91 -9.68
N VAL A 5 -0.97 -6.47 -9.83
CA VAL A 5 -0.18 -5.75 -8.82
C VAL A 5 -0.11 -4.26 -9.17
N ILE A 6 -0.63 -3.42 -8.27
CA ILE A 6 -0.75 -1.98 -8.45
C ILE A 6 0.08 -1.27 -7.38
N GLY A 7 1.04 -0.44 -7.80
CA GLY A 7 1.77 0.46 -6.93
C GLY A 7 1.10 1.83 -6.85
N LEU A 8 0.83 2.32 -5.64
CA LEU A 8 0.32 3.67 -5.36
C LEU A 8 1.37 4.48 -4.59
N GLY A 9 2.18 5.23 -5.35
CA GLY A 9 3.17 6.17 -4.85
C GLY A 9 2.57 7.54 -4.53
N GLY A 10 3.32 8.38 -3.82
CA GLY A 10 2.96 9.77 -3.59
C GLY A 10 3.23 10.26 -2.16
N VAL A 11 3.07 11.56 -1.95
CA VAL A 11 3.39 12.23 -0.68
C VAL A 11 2.59 11.70 0.51
N THR A 12 3.20 11.72 1.71
CA THR A 12 2.49 11.42 2.96
C THR A 12 1.32 12.39 3.16
N ASN A 13 0.24 11.89 3.77
CA ASN A 13 -1.04 12.60 3.90
C ASN A 13 -1.57 13.13 2.54
N GLY A 14 -1.21 12.50 1.41
CA GLY A 14 -1.68 12.84 0.07
C GLY A 14 -3.03 12.21 -0.30
N GLY A 15 -3.53 11.25 0.50
CA GLY A 15 -4.79 10.53 0.24
C GLY A 15 -4.60 9.16 -0.43
N LYS A 16 -3.38 8.63 -0.48
CA LYS A 16 -3.06 7.30 -1.02
C LYS A 16 -3.85 6.19 -0.34
N SER A 17 -3.77 6.09 0.99
CA SER A 17 -4.47 5.08 1.78
C SER A 17 -6.00 5.20 1.64
N THR A 18 -6.52 6.44 1.53
CA THR A 18 -7.94 6.69 1.24
C THR A 18 -8.34 6.15 -0.13
N LEU A 19 -7.52 6.41 -1.17
CA LEU A 19 -7.74 5.89 -2.51
C LEU A 19 -7.66 4.36 -2.53
N ALA A 20 -6.62 3.77 -1.91
CA ALA A 20 -6.46 2.33 -1.79
C ALA A 20 -7.66 1.68 -1.09
N GLY A 21 -8.14 2.27 0.00
CA GLY A 21 -9.32 1.81 0.72
C GLY A 21 -10.62 1.89 -0.10
N LYS A 22 -10.80 2.93 -0.91
CA LYS A 22 -11.91 3.03 -1.86
C LYS A 22 -11.81 1.95 -2.95
N LEU A 23 -10.63 1.76 -3.54
CA LEU A 23 -10.40 0.72 -4.55
C LEU A 23 -10.65 -0.68 -3.99
N LYS A 24 -10.22 -0.97 -2.76
CA LYS A 24 -10.48 -2.25 -2.09
C LYS A 24 -11.98 -2.55 -1.92
N LYS A 25 -12.82 -1.52 -1.74
CA LYS A 25 -14.29 -1.71 -1.67
C LYS A 25 -14.92 -1.99 -3.04
N LEU A 26 -14.29 -1.51 -4.13
CA LEU A 26 -14.78 -1.70 -5.50
C LEU A 26 -14.36 -3.07 -6.07
N PHE A 27 -13.21 -3.59 -5.67
CA PHE A 27 -12.68 -4.86 -6.15
C PHE A 27 -12.91 -5.99 -5.14
N PRO A 28 -13.64 -7.07 -5.49
CA PRO A 28 -14.02 -8.13 -4.54
C PRO A 28 -12.81 -8.93 -3.99
N ASN A 29 -11.72 -9.05 -4.76
CA ASN A 29 -10.52 -9.80 -4.40
C ASN A 29 -9.29 -8.88 -4.26
N CYS A 30 -9.38 -7.86 -3.42
CA CYS A 30 -8.34 -6.85 -3.27
C CYS A 30 -7.64 -6.90 -1.91
N THR A 31 -6.32 -7.05 -1.93
CA THR A 31 -5.46 -6.90 -0.74
C THR A 31 -4.69 -5.59 -0.82
N ILE A 32 -4.46 -4.95 0.33
CA ILE A 32 -3.61 -3.76 0.44
C ILE A 32 -2.42 -4.14 1.32
N ILE A 33 -1.21 -3.78 0.90
CA ILE A 33 0.00 -3.77 1.71
C ILE A 33 0.44 -2.31 1.87
N SER A 34 0.47 -1.81 3.10
CA SER A 34 0.96 -0.46 3.39
C SER A 34 2.45 -0.50 3.66
N GLN A 35 3.20 0.41 3.04
CA GLN A 35 4.62 0.62 3.36
C GLN A 35 4.81 1.04 4.82
N ASP A 36 3.83 1.71 5.41
CA ASP A 36 3.90 2.19 6.80
C ASP A 36 3.96 1.03 7.81
N ASP A 37 3.47 -0.17 7.45
CA ASP A 37 3.52 -1.36 8.30
C ASP A 37 4.95 -1.94 8.44
N PHE A 38 5.90 -1.46 7.64
CA PHE A 38 7.29 -1.95 7.60
C PHE A 38 8.29 -0.95 8.19
N PHE A 39 7.84 0.12 8.85
CA PHE A 39 8.75 0.99 9.58
C PHE A 39 9.43 0.26 10.73
N LYS A 40 10.73 0.53 10.90
CA LYS A 40 11.51 0.07 12.04
C LYS A 40 11.05 0.77 13.32
N PRO A 41 11.19 0.12 14.49
CA PRO A 41 10.99 0.80 15.76
C PRO A 41 11.96 1.98 15.91
N GLU A 42 11.56 3.00 16.69
CA GLU A 42 12.35 4.22 16.88
C GLU A 42 13.80 3.95 17.30
N SER A 43 14.04 2.91 18.11
CA SER A 43 15.37 2.50 18.57
C SER A 43 16.32 2.08 17.45
N GLU A 44 15.80 1.69 16.28
CA GLU A 44 16.58 1.24 15.12
C GLU A 44 16.69 2.29 14.02
N VAL A 45 15.95 3.40 14.13
CA VAL A 45 15.97 4.47 13.13
C VAL A 45 17.14 5.41 13.43
N ALA A 46 18.00 5.63 12.42
CA ALA A 46 19.14 6.51 12.52
C ALA A 46 18.72 7.97 12.78
N LYS A 47 19.57 8.71 13.49
CA LYS A 47 19.42 10.14 13.72
C LYS A 47 20.40 10.92 12.84
N ASP A 48 20.00 12.08 12.36
CA ASP A 48 20.93 13.02 11.70
C ASP A 48 21.85 13.71 12.72
N ASP A 49 22.77 14.53 12.21
CA ASP A 49 23.73 15.32 13.01
C ASP A 49 23.07 16.26 14.03
N ARG A 50 21.77 16.53 13.87
CA ARG A 50 20.96 17.37 14.76
C ARG A 50 20.08 16.54 15.71
N GLY A 51 20.20 15.22 15.69
CA GLY A 51 19.47 14.30 16.55
C GLY A 51 18.07 13.94 16.06
N PHE A 52 17.67 14.31 14.84
CA PHE A 52 16.34 13.98 14.29
C PHE A 52 16.32 12.62 13.61
N LEU A 53 15.31 11.81 13.95
CA LEU A 53 15.07 10.51 13.34
C LEU A 53 14.78 10.64 11.84
N GLN A 54 15.47 9.82 11.03
CA GLN A 54 15.38 9.83 9.58
C GLN A 54 14.33 8.85 9.07
N TYR A 55 13.04 9.23 9.10
CA TYR A 55 11.97 8.36 8.57
C TYR A 55 11.79 8.42 7.05
N ASP A 56 12.37 9.43 6.39
CA ASP A 56 12.20 9.67 4.95
C ASP A 56 13.24 8.93 4.07
N VAL A 57 13.88 7.88 4.60
CA VAL A 57 14.87 7.05 3.89
C VAL A 57 14.49 5.57 3.94
N LEU A 58 14.89 4.82 2.91
CA LEU A 58 14.60 3.37 2.81
C LEU A 58 15.16 2.58 4.01
N ASP A 59 16.27 3.01 4.58
CA ASP A 59 16.91 2.37 5.74
C ASP A 59 16.05 2.42 7.01
N ALA A 60 15.05 3.29 7.08
CA ALA A 60 14.08 3.34 8.17
C ALA A 60 13.02 2.23 8.09
N LEU A 61 13.04 1.41 7.02
CA LEU A 61 12.06 0.36 6.77
C LEU A 61 12.70 -1.02 6.65
N TYR A 62 11.96 -2.06 7.03
CA TYR A 62 12.28 -3.45 6.71
C TYR A 62 11.85 -3.77 5.26
N MET A 63 12.48 -3.11 4.29
CA MET A 63 12.12 -3.24 2.86
C MET A 63 12.24 -4.66 2.32
N GLU A 64 13.22 -5.45 2.81
CA GLU A 64 13.35 -6.87 2.46
C GLU A 64 12.14 -7.70 2.94
N THR A 65 11.66 -7.45 4.16
CA THR A 65 10.46 -8.08 4.71
C THR A 65 9.21 -7.71 3.92
N MET A 66 9.15 -6.47 3.43
CA MET A 66 8.08 -6.00 2.55
C MET A 66 8.08 -6.77 1.21
N VAL A 67 9.24 -6.89 0.56
CA VAL A 67 9.39 -7.66 -0.69
C VAL A 67 9.01 -9.13 -0.47
N ALA A 68 9.47 -9.75 0.62
CA ALA A 68 9.13 -11.13 0.95
C ALA A 68 7.61 -11.31 1.13
N SER A 69 6.95 -10.36 1.81
CA SER A 69 5.50 -10.36 2.01
C SER A 69 4.73 -10.25 0.70
N ILE A 70 5.17 -9.37 -0.20
CA ILE A 70 4.58 -9.21 -1.54
C ILE A 70 4.74 -10.49 -2.37
N ARG A 71 5.95 -11.05 -2.44
CA ARG A 71 6.22 -12.29 -3.18
C ARG A 71 5.43 -13.48 -2.63
N SER A 72 5.35 -13.62 -1.30
CA SER A 72 4.52 -14.65 -0.65
C SER A 72 3.03 -14.51 -1.01
N TRP A 73 2.52 -13.28 -1.11
CA TRP A 73 1.14 -13.08 -1.54
C TRP A 73 0.91 -13.50 -3.00
N MET A 74 1.89 -13.24 -3.87
CA MET A 74 1.83 -13.61 -5.29
C MET A 74 1.84 -15.13 -5.48
N THR A 75 2.70 -15.87 -4.76
CA THR A 75 2.81 -17.34 -4.90
C THR A 75 1.59 -18.08 -4.34
N LYS A 76 0.94 -17.56 -3.28
CA LYS A 76 -0.32 -18.11 -2.73
C LYS A 76 -1.47 -18.23 -3.76
N SER A 77 -1.35 -17.61 -4.93
CA SER A 77 -2.33 -17.74 -6.01
C SER A 77 -2.24 -19.03 -6.82
N GLU A 78 -1.09 -19.72 -6.79
CA GLU A 78 -0.87 -20.95 -7.57
C GLU A 78 -1.34 -22.20 -6.81
N ASP A 79 -1.16 -22.27 -5.49
CA ASP A 79 -1.46 -23.47 -4.68
C ASP A 79 -2.91 -23.63 -4.22
N SER A 80 -3.77 -22.61 -4.40
CA SER A 80 -5.16 -22.62 -3.90
C SER A 80 -6.20 -23.04 -4.95
N ALA A 81 -5.81 -23.84 -5.93
CA ALA A 81 -6.72 -24.49 -6.88
C ALA A 81 -7.49 -25.65 -6.22
N LEU A 82 -8.43 -25.33 -5.32
CA LEU A 82 -9.46 -26.29 -4.91
C LEU A 82 -10.33 -26.65 -6.13
N PRO A 83 -10.78 -27.92 -6.27
CA PRO A 83 -11.62 -28.35 -7.38
C PRO A 83 -12.92 -27.53 -7.39
N ARG A 84 -13.15 -26.75 -8.45
CA ARG A 84 -14.41 -26.03 -8.65
C ARG A 84 -15.51 -27.06 -9.00
N PRO A 85 -16.63 -27.14 -8.26
CA PRO A 85 -17.74 -27.99 -8.67
C PRO A 85 -18.37 -27.45 -9.97
N PRO A 86 -18.82 -28.33 -10.88
CA PRO A 86 -19.36 -27.92 -12.17
C PRO A 86 -20.82 -27.51 -11.98
N ASN A 87 -21.10 -26.22 -11.81
CA ASN A 87 -22.47 -25.73 -11.88
C ASN A 87 -22.64 -24.71 -13.01
N ASN A 88 -23.36 -25.20 -14.02
CA ASN A 88 -23.99 -24.47 -15.08
C ASN A 88 -24.97 -23.43 -14.50
N THR A 89 -24.79 -22.17 -14.86
CA THR A 89 -25.88 -21.21 -15.16
C THR A 89 -25.27 -20.01 -15.86
N HIS A 90 -25.88 -19.64 -17.00
CA HIS A 90 -25.57 -18.47 -17.79
C HIS A 90 -25.68 -17.20 -16.96
N ASP A 91 -24.56 -16.51 -16.73
CA ASP A 91 -24.56 -15.07 -16.46
C ASP A 91 -23.22 -14.47 -16.90
N ASP A 92 -23.28 -13.38 -17.67
CA ASP A 92 -22.22 -12.80 -18.48
C ASP A 92 -21.23 -11.94 -17.65
N GLN A 93 -20.86 -12.42 -16.45
CA GLN A 93 -20.00 -11.73 -15.47
C GLN A 93 -18.75 -12.54 -15.07
N THR A 94 -18.34 -13.50 -15.90
CA THR A 94 -17.31 -14.50 -15.58
C THR A 94 -15.87 -13.98 -15.60
N GLY A 95 -15.60 -12.80 -16.17
CA GLY A 95 -14.24 -12.25 -16.28
C GLY A 95 -13.68 -11.62 -14.98
N ALA A 96 -14.52 -11.00 -14.15
CA ALA A 96 -14.04 -10.25 -12.97
C ALA A 96 -13.76 -11.13 -11.74
N LYS A 97 -14.40 -12.31 -11.65
CA LYS A 97 -14.23 -13.23 -10.51
C LYS A 97 -12.87 -13.95 -10.49
N ASP A 98 -12.13 -13.95 -11.59
CA ASP A 98 -10.86 -14.67 -11.70
C ASP A 98 -9.62 -13.78 -11.53
N ILE A 99 -9.79 -12.48 -11.21
CA ILE A 99 -8.68 -11.54 -10.99
C ILE A 99 -8.47 -11.29 -9.50
N ARG A 100 -7.23 -11.44 -9.03
CA ARG A 100 -6.78 -11.04 -7.70
C ARG A 100 -5.98 -9.75 -7.79
N VAL A 101 -6.36 -8.74 -7.01
CA VAL A 101 -5.72 -7.44 -7.00
C VAL A 101 -4.86 -7.27 -5.74
N LEU A 102 -3.61 -6.89 -5.91
CA LEU A 102 -2.73 -6.45 -4.84
C LEU A 102 -2.41 -4.98 -5.03
N ILE A 103 -2.81 -4.15 -4.08
CA ILE A 103 -2.43 -2.75 -4.01
C ILE A 103 -1.30 -2.61 -3.00
N ILE A 104 -0.19 -1.99 -3.40
CA ILE A 104 0.89 -1.64 -2.51
C ILE A 104 0.98 -0.13 -2.49
N GLU A 105 0.88 0.48 -1.32
CA GLU A 105 0.82 1.94 -1.18
C GLU A 105 1.91 2.45 -0.23
N GLY A 106 2.52 3.58 -0.55
CA GLY A 106 3.67 4.10 0.18
C GLY A 106 4.32 5.29 -0.54
N PHE A 107 5.18 6.04 0.15
CA PHE A 107 5.80 7.23 -0.42
C PHE A 107 7.21 6.96 -1.00
N LEU A 108 7.88 5.88 -0.58
CA LEU A 108 9.21 5.48 -1.06
C LEU A 108 9.19 4.24 -1.98
N LEU A 109 8.00 3.72 -2.33
CA LEU A 109 7.86 2.46 -3.08
C LEU A 109 8.74 2.39 -4.34
N PHE A 110 8.69 3.45 -5.16
CA PHE A 110 9.36 3.47 -6.46
C PHE A 110 10.85 3.78 -6.37
N ASN A 111 11.36 4.04 -5.16
CA ASN A 111 12.78 4.25 -4.91
C ASN A 111 13.51 2.93 -4.60
N TYR A 112 12.79 1.83 -4.41
CA TYR A 112 13.36 0.53 -4.06
C TYR A 112 13.48 -0.39 -5.27
N LYS A 113 14.71 -0.61 -5.74
CA LYS A 113 15.01 -1.42 -6.94
C LYS A 113 14.41 -2.83 -6.90
N PRO A 114 14.43 -3.59 -5.78
CA PRO A 114 13.81 -4.92 -5.73
C PRO A 114 12.32 -4.97 -6.05
N LEU A 115 11.62 -3.83 -6.02
CA LEU A 115 10.22 -3.72 -6.43
C LEU A 115 10.06 -3.32 -7.90
N SER A 116 11.10 -3.01 -8.67
CA SER A 116 10.95 -2.42 -10.02
C SER A 116 10.11 -3.27 -10.98
N ASP A 117 10.22 -4.59 -10.84
CA ASP A 117 9.74 -5.55 -11.83
C ASP A 117 8.43 -6.25 -11.40
N ILE A 118 7.91 -5.92 -10.21
CA ILE A 118 6.68 -6.56 -9.69
C ILE A 118 5.39 -5.87 -10.12
N TRP A 119 5.47 -4.69 -10.73
CA TRP A 119 4.31 -3.82 -10.98
C TRP A 119 3.65 -4.10 -12.33
N ASP A 120 2.34 -4.38 -12.33
CA ASP A 120 1.54 -4.32 -13.56
C ASP A 120 1.11 -2.88 -13.88
N LYS A 121 0.81 -2.10 -12.83
CA LYS A 121 0.45 -0.69 -12.92
C LYS A 121 1.12 0.10 -11.81
N LYS A 122 1.60 1.31 -12.15
CA LYS A 122 2.15 2.27 -11.19
C LYS A 122 1.40 3.58 -11.33
N TYR A 123 0.91 4.09 -10.21
CA TYR A 123 0.30 5.42 -10.13
C TYR A 123 1.03 6.22 -9.06
N PHE A 124 1.24 7.51 -9.34
CA PHE A 124 1.83 8.44 -8.39
C PHE A 124 0.82 9.54 -8.11
N LEU A 125 0.30 9.60 -6.89
CA LEU A 125 -0.68 10.60 -6.50
C LEU A 125 0.02 11.93 -6.21
N THR A 126 -0.22 12.91 -7.07
CA THR A 126 0.27 14.28 -6.92
C THR A 126 -0.82 15.19 -6.39
N ILE A 127 -0.48 16.00 -5.40
CA ILE A 127 -1.31 17.12 -4.94
C ILE A 127 -0.41 18.37 -4.84
N PRO A 128 -0.93 19.59 -5.06
CA PRO A 128 -0.14 20.81 -4.93
C PRO A 128 0.49 20.96 -3.54
N TYR A 129 1.67 21.58 -3.48
CA TYR A 129 2.40 21.78 -2.22
C TYR A 129 1.55 22.46 -1.14
N GLU A 130 0.80 23.50 -1.50
CA GLU A 130 -0.06 24.21 -0.56
C GLU A 130 -1.14 23.30 0.05
N GLU A 131 -1.67 22.36 -0.73
CA GLU A 131 -2.62 21.37 -0.23
C GLU A 131 -1.93 20.36 0.71
N CYS A 132 -0.73 19.88 0.36
CA CYS A 132 0.07 19.04 1.27
C CYS A 132 0.32 19.73 2.61
N LYS A 133 0.68 21.01 2.56
CA LYS A 133 0.98 21.83 3.73
C LYS A 133 -0.28 22.05 4.57
N ARG A 134 -1.38 22.47 3.95
CA ARG A 134 -2.69 22.65 4.60
C ARG A 134 -3.15 21.37 5.30
N ARG A 135 -3.08 20.22 4.61
CA ARG A 135 -3.47 18.93 5.19
C ARG A 135 -2.57 18.52 6.36
N ARG A 136 -1.26 18.78 6.29
CA ARG A 136 -0.31 18.52 7.39
C ARG A 136 -0.50 19.47 8.56
N SER A 137 -0.83 20.75 8.33
CA SER A 137 -1.12 21.69 9.43
C SER A 137 -2.41 21.37 10.18
N LEU A 138 -3.35 20.67 9.53
CA LEU A 138 -4.60 20.22 10.15
C LEU A 138 -4.46 18.88 10.90
N PHE A 139 -3.37 18.15 10.67
CA PHE A 139 -3.12 16.87 11.31
C PHE A 139 -2.88 17.08 12.81
N ARG A 140 -3.73 16.48 13.64
CA ARG A 140 -3.57 16.48 15.10
C ARG A 140 -3.33 15.05 15.55
N TRP A 141 -2.27 14.83 16.30
CA TRP A 141 -2.04 13.54 16.95
C TRP A 141 -2.96 13.43 18.17
N ASN A 142 -3.84 12.43 18.22
CA ASN A 142 -4.61 12.15 19.42
C ASN A 142 -3.73 11.35 20.38
N LYS A 143 -3.17 12.06 21.38
CA LYS A 143 -2.34 11.44 22.42
C LYS A 143 -3.09 10.40 23.26
N THR A 144 -4.41 10.44 23.29
CA THR A 144 -5.25 9.51 24.06
C THR A 144 -5.53 8.22 23.30
N THR A 145 -5.77 8.31 21.98
CA THR A 145 -6.15 7.13 21.18
C THR A 145 -5.01 6.53 20.38
N GLY A 146 -3.83 7.16 20.34
CA GLY A 146 -2.72 6.65 19.54
C GLY A 146 -2.91 6.83 18.03
N ARG A 147 -3.94 7.60 17.60
CA ARG A 147 -4.36 7.68 16.20
C ARG A 147 -4.31 9.12 15.67
N PRO A 148 -4.04 9.29 14.37
CA PRO A 148 -4.30 10.54 13.66
C PRO A 148 -5.76 11.02 13.84
N LEU A 149 -5.95 12.25 14.30
CA LEU A 149 -7.20 12.98 14.07
C LEU A 149 -7.08 13.67 12.72
N PHE A 150 -7.66 13.05 11.71
CA PHE A 150 -8.05 13.78 10.52
C PHE A 150 -9.35 14.50 10.88
N LYS A 151 -9.38 15.84 10.84
CA LYS A 151 -10.67 16.50 10.64
C LYS A 151 -11.14 16.02 9.27
N ASP A 152 -12.29 15.34 9.24
CA ASP A 152 -12.89 14.88 8.00
C ASP A 152 -12.84 16.02 6.97
N ILE A 153 -12.22 15.73 5.82
CA ILE A 153 -12.30 16.56 4.61
C ILE A 153 -13.41 15.94 3.76
#